data_AF-A0A2S7WI39-F1
#
_entry.id   AF-A0A2S7WI39-F1
#
_cell.length_a   1.000
_cell.length_b   1.000
_cell.length_c   1.000
_cell.angle_alpha   90.00
_cell.angle_beta   90.00
_cell.angle_gamma   90.00
#
_symmetry.space_group_name_H-M   'P 1'
#
loop_
_entity.id
_entity.type
_entity.pdbx_description
1 polymer ?
#
loop_
_entity_poly.entity_id
_entity_poly.type
_entity_poly.pdbx_seq_one_letter_code
_entity_poly.pdbx_strand_id
1 'polypeptide(L)' 'MIASNIFKWIGSLFTEILFIPFNTLRKGDFNWWSANTINWLFLGVLLVLFAYWMKECTKFLREGTEDKS' A
#
# COMPACT_ATOMS: atom_id res chain seq x y z
N MET A 1 16.18 -22.93 -29.15
CA MET A 1 17.09 -22.28 -28.17
C MET A 1 16.63 -20.90 -27.69
N ILE A 2 15.70 -20.19 -28.36
CA ILE A 2 15.17 -18.89 -27.90
C ILE A 2 14.03 -19.03 -26.87
N ALA A 3 13.08 -19.95 -27.07
CA ALA A 3 11.93 -20.12 -26.18
C ALA A 3 12.34 -20.44 -24.73
N SER A 4 13.30 -21.35 -24.53
CA SER A 4 13.83 -21.67 -23.20
C SER A 4 14.54 -20.49 -22.52
N ASN A 5 15.05 -19.52 -23.29
CA ASN A 5 15.68 -18.32 -22.77
C ASN A 5 14.66 -17.32 -22.24
N ILE A 6 13.51 -17.19 -22.91
CA ILE A 6 12.40 -16.33 -22.47
C ILE A 6 11.82 -16.86 -21.14
N PHE A 7 11.57 -18.16 -21.04
CA PHE A 7 11.07 -18.75 -19.79
C PHE A 7 12.07 -18.66 -18.63
N LYS A 8 13.38 -18.76 -18.89
CA LYS A 8 14.42 -18.51 -17.88
C LYS A 8 14.44 -17.06 -17.40
N TRP A 9 14.30 -16.11 -18.32
CA TRP A 9 14.23 -14.68 -18.00
C TRP A 9 12.97 -14.31 -17.21
N ILE A 10 11.83 -14.88 -17.59
CA ILE A 10 10.59 -14.74 -16.81
C ILE A 10 10.79 -15.35 -15.43
N GLY A 11 11.41 -16.54 -15.35
CA GLY A 11 11.82 -17.15 -14.09
C GLY A 11 12.61 -16.19 -13.21
N SER A 12 13.75 -15.67 -13.70
CA SER A 12 14.60 -14.75 -12.93
C SER A 12 13.91 -13.44 -12.57
N LEU A 13 13.04 -12.92 -13.44
CA LEU A 13 12.21 -11.74 -13.13
C LEU A 13 11.33 -12.00 -11.91
N PHE A 14 10.67 -13.15 -11.87
CA PHE A 14 9.76 -13.53 -10.80
C PHE A 14 10.43 -14.27 -9.63
N THR A 15 11.72 -14.61 -9.64
CA THR A 15 12.37 -15.24 -8.48
C THR A 15 13.40 -14.32 -7.82
N GLU A 16 14.09 -13.52 -8.63
CA GLU A 16 15.23 -12.74 -8.18
C GLU A 16 14.93 -11.24 -8.20
N ILE A 17 14.31 -10.70 -9.25
CA ILE A 17 14.16 -9.25 -9.44
C ILE A 17 12.93 -8.69 -8.70
N LEU A 18 11.73 -9.18 -8.99
CA LEU A 18 10.50 -8.65 -8.38
C LEU A 18 10.42 -8.94 -6.87
N PHE A 19 11.13 -9.98 -6.42
CA PHE A 19 11.18 -10.36 -5.01
C PHE A 19 12.37 -9.77 -4.24
N ILE A 20 13.23 -8.94 -4.85
CA ILE A 20 14.27 -8.20 -4.09
C ILE A 20 13.69 -7.50 -2.86
N PRO A 21 12.65 -6.63 -2.96
CA PRO A 21 12.14 -5.91 -1.80
C PRO A 21 11.61 -6.87 -0.71
N PHE A 22 10.92 -7.94 -1.09
CA PHE A 22 10.41 -8.95 -0.15
C PHE A 22 11.53 -9.77 0.49
N ASN A 23 12.58 -10.10 -0.26
CA ASN A 23 13.76 -10.78 0.27
C ASN A 23 14.55 -9.88 1.23
N THR A 24 14.64 -8.58 0.92
CA THR A 24 15.22 -7.58 1.80
C THR A 24 14.43 -7.51 3.10
N LEU A 25 13.10 -7.35 3.04
CA LEU A 25 12.21 -7.34 4.21
C LEU A 25 12.30 -8.62 5.05
N ARG A 26 12.42 -9.79 4.40
CA ARG A 26 12.55 -11.09 5.06
C ARG A 26 13.89 -11.31 5.75
N LYS A 27 14.99 -10.82 5.15
CA LYS A 27 16.36 -11.09 5.62
C LYS A 27 16.95 -9.95 6.46
N GLY A 28 16.34 -8.77 6.45
CA GLY A 28 16.85 -7.64 7.20
C GLY A 28 16.38 -7.67 8.64
N ASP A 29 17.32 -7.47 9.57
CA ASP A 29 17.06 -7.18 10.99
C ASP A 29 16.53 -5.74 11.14
N PHE A 30 15.34 -5.49 10.60
CA PHE A 30 14.69 -4.20 10.76
C PHE A 30 14.17 -4.04 12.18
N ASN A 31 14.39 -2.86 12.77
CA ASN A 31 13.67 -2.48 13.98
C ASN A 31 12.15 -2.50 13.72
N TRP A 32 11.37 -2.77 14.75
CA TRP A 32 9.90 -2.88 14.71
C TRP A 32 9.24 -1.72 13.96
N TRP A 33 9.74 -0.49 14.14
CA TRP A 33 9.24 0.70 13.44
C TRP A 33 9.42 0.62 11.91
N SER A 34 10.61 0.20 11.46
CA SER A 34 10.95 0.07 10.05
C SER A 34 10.28 -1.14 9.40
N ALA A 35 10.13 -2.24 10.13
CA ALA A 35 9.40 -3.42 9.67
C ALA A 35 7.92 -3.11 9.40
N ASN A 36 7.35 -2.13 10.10
CA ASN A 36 5.94 -1.72 9.99
C ASN A 36 5.72 -0.48 9.11
N THR A 37 6.72 0.02 8.38
CA THR A 37 6.58 1.28 7.61
C THR A 37 5.40 1.28 6.63
N ILE A 38 5.11 0.15 5.98
CA ILE A 38 3.95 0.02 5.08
C ILE A 38 2.62 0.15 5.85
N ASN A 39 2.53 -0.44 7.04
CA ASN A 39 1.34 -0.31 7.89
C ASN A 39 1.13 1.14 8.34
N TRP A 40 2.20 1.83 8.71
CA TRP A 40 2.16 3.26 9.05
C TRP A 40 1.70 4.12 7.88
N LEU A 41 2.15 3.80 6.66
CA LEU A 41 1.71 4.51 5.45
C LEU A 41 0.21 4.30 5.19
N PHE A 42 -0.29 3.07 5.28
CA PHE A 42 -1.72 2.81 5.14
C PHE A 42 -2.56 3.49 6.23
N LEU A 43 -2.07 3.48 7.47
CA LEU A 43 -2.72 4.20 8.57
C LEU A 43 -2.77 5.71 8.29
N GLY A 44 -1.68 6.29 7.79
CA GLY A 44 -1.63 7.70 7.39
C GLY A 44 -2.67 8.03 6.32
N VAL A 45 -2.75 7.23 5.26
CA VAL A 45 -3.76 7.38 4.20
C VAL A 45 -5.18 7.28 4.76
N LEU A 46 -5.45 6.27 5.60
CA LEU A 46 -6.74 6.08 6.24
C LEU A 46 -7.14 7.31 7.07
N LEU A 47 -6.22 7.85 7.87
CA LEU A 47 -6.48 9.02 8.70
C LEU A 47 -6.78 10.27 7.86
N VAL A 48 -6.06 10.47 6.75
CA VAL A 48 -6.32 11.60 5.83
C VAL A 48 -7.70 11.47 5.18
N LEU A 49 -8.05 10.30 4.66
CA LEU A 49 -9.37 10.06 4.06
C LEU A 49 -10.49 10.18 5.10
N PHE A 50 -10.27 9.68 6.31
CA PHE A 50 -11.21 9.80 7.40
C PHE A 50 -11.42 11.27 7.81
N ALA A 51 -10.35 12.05 7.95
CA ALA A 51 -10.44 13.48 8.24
C ALA A 51 -11.18 14.25 7.13
N TYR A 52 -10.90 13.93 5.86
CA TYR A 52 -11.63 14.48 4.73
C TYR A 52 -13.12 14.15 4.81
N TRP A 53 -13.45 12.88 5.06
CA TRP A 53 -14.84 12.43 5.17
C TRP A 53 -15.60 13.12 6.30
N MET A 54 -15.01 13.20 7.50
CA MET A 54 -15.60 13.88 8.65
C MET A 54 -15.85 15.37 8.39
N LYS A 55 -14.94 16.03 7.65
CA LYS A 55 -15.11 17.41 7.22
C LYS A 55 -16.30 17.57 6.28
N GLU A 56 -16.46 16.69 5.30
CA GLU A 56 -17.61 16.73 4.37
C GLU A 56 -18.93 16.45 5.09
N CYS A 57 -18.99 15.46 6.00
CA CYS A 57 -20.17 15.24 6.84
C CYS A 57 -20.57 16.50 7.62
N THR A 58 -19.60 17.17 8.25
CA THR A 58 -19.88 18.41 9.00
C THR A 58 -20.37 19.53 8.10
N LYS A 59 -19.87 19.61 6.87
CA LYS A 59 -20.30 20.60 5.88
C LYS A 59 -21.77 20.37 5.51
N PHE A 60 -22.15 19.14 5.17
CA PHE A 60 -23.54 18.82 4.81
C PHE A 60 -24.51 19.07 5.96
N LEU A 61 -24.13 18.73 7.19
CA LEU A 61 -24.92 19.03 8.39
C LEU A 61 -25.20 20.53 8.55
N ARG A 62 -24.19 21.37 8.29
CA ARG A 62 -24.30 22.84 8.40
C ARG A 62 -25.10 23.46 7.25
N GLU A 63 -24.97 22.92 6.05
CA GLU A 63 -25.66 23.41 4.85
C GLU A 63 -27.11 22.89 4.76
N GLY A 64 -27.48 21.89 5.57
CA GLY A 64 -28.82 21.32 5.60
C GLY A 64 -29.18 20.54 4.33
N THR A 65 -28.19 20.19 3.52
CA THR A 65 -28.32 19.44 2.25
C THR A 65 -28.24 17.93 2.44
N GLU A 66 -28.25 17.46 3.69
CA GLU A 66 -28.31 16.03 3.99
C GLU A 66 -29.62 15.43 3.49
N ASP A 67 -29.53 14.32 2.76
CA ASP A 67 -30.70 13.52 2.41
C ASP A 67 -31.23 12.85 3.68
N LYS A 68 -32.49 13.15 4.03
CA LYS A 68 -33.17 12.68 5.25
C LYS A 68 -34.24 11.63 4.96
N SER A 69 -34.28 11.15 3.71
CA SER A 69 -35.31 10.22 3.21
C SER A 69 -35.26 8.86 3.90
#